data_AF-A0AAN9M6J1-F1
#
_entry.id   AF-A0AAN9M6J1-F1
#
_cell.length_a   1.000
_cell.length_b   1.000
_cell.length_c   1.000
_cell.angle_alpha   90.00
_cell.angle_beta   90.00
_cell.angle_gamma   90.00
#
_symmetry.space_group_name_H-M   'P 1'
#
loop_
_entity.id
_entity.type
_entity.pdbx_description
1 polymer ?
#
loop_
_entity_poly.entity_id
_entity_poly.type
_entity_poly.pdbx_seq_one_letter_code
_entity_poly.pdbx_strand_id
1 'polypeptide(L)'
;MAAFAVSFHLRLCSSSSSSPRPFPPLIHRLPNTAAPTTQIGSKRNAKLSLTSCSAQSQPQPLQTVESGGDVVRERSVSVVLLAGGQGKRMGAMIPKQYLPLFGQPIALFSFHTFFHMVQVKEVIVVCDPSFKDVFEDAKGNYQAELKFALPGKERQDSVYNGLQECAAVDRNSELVCIHDSARPLVLSSDVRKVLEDGLLNGAAVLGVPVKATIKEANSESFVVKTLDRKVLWEMQTPQVIKPELLRKGFELVNREGLEVTDDVSIVEHLRHPVYITEGSYTNIKVTTPDDMLLAERILNNSSEENIEENIVLPIHL
;
A
#
# COMPACT_ATOMS: atom_id res chain seq x y z
N MET A 1 14.16 -54.24 -30.10
CA MET A 1 15.21 -54.41 -29.08
C MET A 1 14.95 -53.42 -27.95
N ALA A 2 15.02 -53.92 -26.71
CA ALA A 2 14.99 -53.21 -25.43
C ALA A 2 13.69 -52.46 -25.04
N ALA A 3 12.77 -53.22 -24.45
CA ALA A 3 11.84 -52.74 -23.43
C ALA A 3 12.55 -52.73 -22.08
N PHE A 4 12.39 -51.67 -21.28
CA PHE A 4 12.77 -51.66 -19.86
C PHE A 4 11.52 -51.48 -19.01
N ALA A 5 11.10 -52.58 -18.40
CA ALA A 5 10.18 -52.60 -17.27
C ALA A 5 11.00 -52.46 -15.99
N VAL A 6 10.61 -51.55 -15.09
CA VAL A 6 11.05 -51.58 -13.69
C VAL A 6 9.82 -51.49 -12.81
N SER A 7 9.71 -52.51 -11.97
CA SER A 7 8.60 -52.86 -11.10
C SER A 7 8.58 -51.98 -9.85
N PHE A 8 7.41 -51.43 -9.51
CA PHE A 8 7.15 -50.77 -8.23
C PHE A 8 6.91 -51.84 -7.14
N HIS A 9 7.79 -51.92 -6.14
CA HIS A 9 7.57 -52.68 -4.91
C HIS A 9 7.30 -51.69 -3.77
N LEU A 10 6.03 -51.48 -3.43
CA LEU A 10 5.66 -50.84 -2.16
C LEU A 10 5.61 -51.90 -1.06
N ARG A 11 6.60 -51.84 -0.16
CA ARG A 11 6.55 -52.55 1.12
C ARG A 11 5.57 -51.84 2.04
N LEU A 12 4.54 -52.58 2.47
CA LEU A 12 3.72 -52.26 3.62
C LEU A 12 4.58 -52.38 4.89
N CYS A 13 4.70 -51.30 5.66
CA CYS A 13 5.14 -51.37 7.06
C CYS A 13 4.03 -50.81 7.93
N SER A 14 3.39 -51.73 8.64
CA SER A 14 2.50 -51.52 9.77
C SER A 14 3.31 -51.11 11.01
N SER A 15 2.89 -50.06 11.71
CA SER A 15 3.14 -49.97 13.15
C SER A 15 2.14 -49.05 13.86
N SER A 16 1.38 -49.70 14.75
CA SER A 16 0.89 -49.25 16.05
C SER A 16 0.20 -47.89 16.18
N SER A 17 -1.12 -47.99 16.29
CA SER A 17 -2.02 -47.08 16.97
C SER A 17 -1.56 -46.75 18.39
N SER A 18 -1.48 -45.45 18.71
CA SER A 18 -1.57 -44.96 20.08
C SER A 18 -2.62 -43.86 20.15
N SER A 19 -3.70 -44.13 20.86
CA SER A 19 -4.82 -43.24 21.12
C SER A 19 -4.40 -42.05 21.99
N PRO A 20 -4.84 -40.80 21.72
CA PRO A 20 -4.63 -39.70 22.64
C PRO A 20 -5.57 -39.83 23.85
N ARG A 21 -5.00 -39.69 25.05
CA ARG A 21 -5.73 -39.71 26.33
C ARG A 21 -6.58 -38.43 26.47
N PRO A 22 -7.76 -38.49 27.11
CA PRO A 22 -8.55 -37.30 27.40
C PRO A 22 -7.91 -36.47 28.53
N PHE A 23 -7.99 -35.14 28.41
CA PHE A 23 -7.54 -34.19 29.42
C PHE A 23 -8.38 -34.30 30.71
N PRO A 24 -7.77 -34.09 31.90
CA PRO A 24 -8.51 -34.05 33.17
C PRO A 24 -9.24 -32.70 33.35
N PRO A 25 -10.34 -32.65 34.12
CA PRO A 25 -11.09 -31.41 34.34
C PRO A 25 -10.33 -30.46 35.26
N LEU A 26 -10.31 -29.17 34.90
CA LEU A 26 -9.85 -28.07 35.75
C LEU A 26 -10.81 -27.87 36.93
N ILE A 27 -10.33 -28.13 38.14
CA ILE A 27 -11.00 -27.75 39.39
C ILE A 27 -10.65 -26.29 39.69
N HIS A 28 -11.60 -25.37 39.53
CA HIS A 28 -11.51 -24.03 40.09
C HIS A 28 -11.67 -24.08 41.61
N ARG A 29 -10.58 -23.86 42.37
CA ARG A 29 -10.65 -23.43 43.77
C ARG A 29 -10.60 -21.91 43.81
N LEU A 30 -11.68 -21.28 44.25
CA LEU A 30 -11.67 -19.92 44.80
C LEU A 30 -11.20 -19.97 46.25
N PRO A 31 -10.39 -19.00 46.70
CA PRO A 31 -10.44 -18.53 48.07
C PRO A 31 -11.03 -17.12 48.14
N ASN A 32 -11.89 -16.97 49.14
CA ASN A 32 -12.66 -15.81 49.54
C ASN A 32 -11.85 -14.98 50.56
N THR A 33 -12.26 -13.71 50.76
CA THR A 33 -11.92 -12.79 51.89
C THR A 33 -10.52 -12.13 51.86
N ALA A 34 -10.28 -10.86 52.24
CA ALA A 34 -11.04 -9.89 53.03
C ALA A 34 -10.59 -8.43 52.70
N ALA A 35 -11.46 -7.46 52.96
CA ALA A 35 -11.15 -6.02 53.01
C ALA A 35 -10.51 -5.62 54.36
N PRO A 36 -9.91 -4.42 54.44
CA PRO A 36 -10.35 -3.52 55.51
C PRO A 36 -10.53 -2.05 55.09
N THR A 37 -11.48 -1.42 55.78
CA THR A 37 -11.90 -0.02 55.74
C THR A 37 -11.14 0.80 56.79
N THR A 38 -10.75 2.05 56.48
CA THR A 38 -10.57 3.22 57.39
C THR A 38 -10.00 4.38 56.58
N GLN A 39 -10.31 5.67 56.74
CA GLN A 39 -11.31 6.41 57.52
C GLN A 39 -11.35 7.85 56.94
N ILE A 40 -12.51 8.51 57.00
CA ILE A 40 -12.72 9.91 56.65
C ILE A 40 -12.36 10.80 57.86
N GLY A 41 -11.64 11.90 57.62
CA GLY A 41 -11.41 12.97 58.59
C GLY A 41 -11.61 14.35 57.96
N SER A 42 -12.60 15.09 58.46
CA SER A 42 -12.95 16.48 58.09
C SER A 42 -12.51 17.44 59.19
N LYS A 43 -11.96 18.62 58.84
CA LYS A 43 -12.48 19.96 59.20
C LYS A 43 -11.47 21.13 59.03
N ARG A 44 -11.95 22.14 58.29
CA ARG A 44 -12.01 23.60 58.57
C ARG A 44 -10.83 24.57 58.31
N ASN A 45 -11.20 25.56 57.47
CA ASN A 45 -11.02 27.02 57.56
C ASN A 45 -9.61 27.66 57.51
N ALA A 46 -9.34 28.38 56.42
CA ALA A 46 -8.69 29.70 56.50
C ALA A 46 -9.07 30.60 55.31
N LYS A 47 -9.70 31.73 55.67
CA LYS A 47 -9.83 33.06 55.06
C LYS A 47 -9.29 33.36 53.63
N LEU A 48 -10.17 34.04 52.89
CA LEU A 48 -9.93 34.84 51.69
C LEU A 48 -8.80 35.87 51.85
N SER A 49 -7.96 35.98 50.83
CA SER A 49 -7.29 37.23 50.44
C SER A 49 -7.52 37.48 48.95
N LEU A 50 -8.21 38.59 48.64
CA LEU A 50 -8.36 39.11 47.29
C LEU A 50 -7.00 39.55 46.76
N THR A 51 -6.59 38.95 45.64
CA THR A 51 -5.57 39.53 44.77
C THR A 51 -6.23 39.75 43.41
N SER A 52 -6.55 41.00 43.12
CA SER A 52 -7.04 41.43 41.81
C SER A 52 -5.89 41.39 40.80
N CYS A 53 -6.02 40.59 39.75
CA CYS A 53 -5.19 40.72 38.56
C CYS A 53 -6.12 40.80 37.34
N SER A 54 -6.21 42.01 36.80
CA SER A 54 -6.93 42.36 35.59
C SER A 54 -6.24 41.79 34.37
N ALA A 55 -6.91 40.88 33.67
CA ALA A 55 -6.56 40.51 32.30
C ALA A 55 -7.82 40.65 31.43
N GLN A 56 -7.81 41.68 30.59
CA GLN A 56 -8.80 41.90 29.54
C GLN A 56 -8.65 40.79 28.50
N SER A 57 -9.65 39.92 28.37
CA SER A 57 -9.74 38.98 27.26
C SER A 57 -10.49 39.65 26.11
N GLN A 58 -9.75 40.21 25.14
CA GLN A 58 -10.30 40.44 23.81
C GLN A 58 -10.31 39.09 23.05
N PRO A 59 -11.40 38.72 22.37
CA PRO A 59 -11.38 37.55 21.50
C PRO A 59 -10.48 37.87 20.30
N GLN A 60 -9.34 37.19 20.19
CA GLN A 60 -8.53 37.25 18.98
C GLN A 60 -9.24 36.47 17.86
N PRO A 61 -9.18 36.95 16.61
CA PRO A 61 -9.81 36.26 15.49
C PRO A 61 -9.18 34.88 15.33
N LEU A 62 -10.04 33.90 15.10
CA LEU A 62 -9.67 32.55 14.68
C LEU A 62 -8.76 32.67 13.44
N GLN A 63 -7.47 32.44 13.62
CA GLN A 63 -6.54 32.35 12.51
C GLN A 63 -6.96 31.15 11.66
N THR A 64 -7.49 31.44 10.48
CA THR A 64 -7.63 30.49 9.39
C THR A 64 -6.26 29.92 9.11
N VAL A 65 -6.07 28.65 9.43
CA VAL A 65 -4.92 27.87 8.95
C VAL A 65 -5.10 27.80 7.44
N GLU A 66 -4.30 28.56 6.70
CA GLU A 66 -4.22 28.37 5.25
C GLU A 66 -3.74 26.94 4.99
N SER A 67 -4.57 26.15 4.30
CA SER A 67 -4.20 24.82 3.85
C SER A 67 -3.04 24.95 2.86
N GLY A 68 -1.95 24.25 3.18
CA GLY A 68 -0.62 24.29 2.56
C GLY A 68 -0.60 24.47 1.05
N GLY A 69 0.28 25.37 0.61
CA GLY A 69 0.77 25.36 -0.77
C GLY A 69 1.46 24.02 -1.05
N ASP A 70 1.24 23.48 -2.24
CA ASP A 70 1.81 22.21 -2.73
C ASP A 70 3.31 22.13 -2.38
N VAL A 71 3.65 21.26 -1.41
CA VAL A 71 5.03 21.12 -0.91
C VAL A 71 5.92 20.46 -1.97
N VAL A 72 5.32 19.67 -2.85
CA VAL A 72 5.98 18.98 -3.96
C VAL A 72 5.88 19.83 -5.22
N ARG A 73 7.01 20.13 -5.84
CA ARG A 73 7.07 21.02 -7.01
C ARG A 73 6.30 20.44 -8.21
N GLU A 74 5.74 21.31 -9.03
CA GLU A 74 5.21 20.91 -10.33
C GLU A 74 6.28 20.20 -11.17
N ARG A 75 5.85 19.18 -11.94
CA ARG A 75 6.70 18.43 -12.86
C ARG A 75 8.01 17.93 -12.23
N SER A 76 7.94 17.45 -10.98
CA SER A 76 9.10 16.94 -10.22
C SER A 76 9.05 15.43 -9.94
N VAL A 77 7.93 14.77 -10.24
CA VAL A 77 7.70 13.35 -9.92
C VAL A 77 7.72 12.50 -11.19
N SER A 78 8.52 11.43 -11.20
CA SER A 78 8.43 10.37 -12.21
C SER A 78 7.58 9.22 -11.67
N VAL A 79 6.53 8.84 -12.38
CA VAL A 79 5.66 7.71 -11.98
C VAL A 79 6.07 6.45 -12.72
N VAL A 80 6.34 5.37 -12.00
CA VAL A 80 6.51 4.03 -12.57
C VAL A 80 5.21 3.26 -12.39
N LEU A 81 4.44 3.13 -13.47
CA LEU A 81 3.15 2.45 -13.47
C LEU A 81 3.32 1.00 -13.92
N LEU A 82 3.21 0.06 -12.98
CA LEU A 82 3.44 -1.36 -13.23
C LEU A 82 2.22 -2.02 -13.86
N ALA A 83 2.30 -2.31 -15.16
CA ALA A 83 1.25 -2.91 -15.99
C ALA A 83 1.70 -4.19 -16.74
N GLY A 84 2.80 -4.81 -16.32
CA GLY A 84 3.41 -5.97 -16.99
C GLY A 84 2.99 -7.35 -16.47
N GLY A 85 2.24 -7.42 -15.36
CA GLY A 85 1.93 -8.70 -14.73
C GLY A 85 1.00 -9.58 -15.56
N GLN A 86 1.27 -10.89 -15.65
CA GLN A 86 0.49 -11.82 -16.51
C GLN A 86 -0.89 -12.23 -15.96
N GLY A 87 -1.27 -11.82 -14.75
CA GLY A 87 -2.66 -12.01 -14.26
C GLY A 87 -3.12 -13.47 -14.03
N LYS A 88 -2.20 -14.43 -13.78
CA LYS A 88 -2.48 -15.88 -13.69
C LYS A 88 -3.66 -16.31 -12.77
N ARG A 89 -4.02 -15.51 -11.77
CA ARG A 89 -5.11 -15.81 -10.80
C ARG A 89 -6.52 -15.49 -11.32
N MET A 90 -6.65 -14.75 -12.41
CA MET A 90 -7.94 -14.30 -12.94
C MET A 90 -8.53 -15.24 -14.01
N GLY A 91 -7.78 -16.25 -14.47
CA GLY A 91 -8.23 -17.18 -15.50
C GLY A 91 -8.58 -16.56 -16.87
N ALA A 92 -8.29 -15.27 -17.06
CA ALA A 92 -8.62 -14.51 -18.27
C ALA A 92 -7.58 -14.73 -19.37
N MET A 93 -8.04 -14.59 -20.63
CA MET A 93 -7.19 -14.67 -21.83
C MET A 93 -6.23 -13.48 -21.96
N ILE A 94 -6.56 -12.34 -21.33
CA ILE A 94 -5.75 -11.13 -21.30
C ILE A 94 -5.32 -10.81 -19.86
N PRO A 95 -4.17 -10.13 -19.66
CA PRO A 95 -3.74 -9.74 -18.33
C PRO A 95 -4.79 -8.86 -17.63
N LYS A 96 -4.98 -9.10 -16.34
CA LYS A 96 -6.09 -8.54 -15.56
C LYS A 96 -6.20 -7.02 -15.60
N GLN A 97 -5.08 -6.31 -15.62
CA GLN A 97 -5.04 -4.85 -15.67
C GLN A 97 -5.59 -4.26 -16.99
N TYR A 98 -5.82 -5.10 -18.00
CA TYR A 98 -6.45 -4.73 -19.27
C TYR A 98 -7.90 -5.21 -19.38
N LEU A 99 -8.44 -5.86 -18.35
CA LEU A 99 -9.87 -6.19 -18.31
C LEU A 99 -10.70 -4.89 -18.23
N PRO A 100 -11.89 -4.86 -18.85
CA PRO A 100 -12.75 -3.70 -18.79
C PRO A 100 -13.39 -3.55 -17.40
N LEU A 101 -13.30 -2.35 -16.85
CA LEU A 101 -14.05 -1.81 -15.71
C LEU A 101 -14.83 -0.62 -16.26
N PHE A 102 -16.17 -0.71 -16.29
CA PHE A 102 -17.04 0.24 -17.02
C PHE A 102 -16.59 0.51 -18.48
N GLY A 103 -16.25 -0.56 -19.20
CA GLY A 103 -15.84 -0.46 -20.60
C GLY A 103 -14.42 0.02 -20.84
N GLN A 104 -13.66 0.35 -19.78
CA GLN A 104 -12.28 0.82 -19.89
C GLN A 104 -11.28 -0.11 -19.21
N PRO A 105 -10.07 -0.30 -19.75
CA PRO A 105 -9.02 -1.07 -19.09
C PRO A 105 -8.76 -0.56 -17.65
N ILE A 106 -8.71 -1.45 -16.67
CA ILE A 106 -8.41 -1.12 -15.25
C ILE A 106 -7.18 -0.21 -15.11
N ALA A 107 -6.13 -0.50 -15.90
CA ALA A 107 -4.89 0.27 -15.87
C ALA A 107 -5.09 1.76 -16.22
N LEU A 108 -6.10 2.11 -17.01
CA LEU A 108 -6.34 3.49 -17.41
C LEU A 108 -6.86 4.37 -16.27
N PHE A 109 -7.53 3.82 -15.27
CA PHE A 109 -8.03 4.61 -14.14
C PHE A 109 -6.88 5.21 -13.30
N SER A 110 -5.91 4.37 -12.93
CA SER A 110 -4.71 4.83 -12.23
C SER A 110 -3.82 5.68 -13.15
N PHE A 111 -3.68 5.30 -14.43
CA PHE A 111 -2.97 6.10 -15.43
C PHE A 111 -3.52 7.52 -15.48
N HIS A 112 -4.83 7.71 -15.69
CA HIS A 112 -5.45 9.03 -15.73
C HIS A 112 -5.23 9.79 -14.42
N THR A 113 -5.40 9.14 -13.26
CA THR A 113 -5.14 9.79 -11.98
C THR A 113 -3.75 10.42 -11.93
N PHE A 114 -2.69 9.70 -12.31
CA PHE A 114 -1.34 10.28 -12.33
C PHE A 114 -1.12 11.28 -13.46
N PHE A 115 -1.62 10.98 -14.67
CA PHE A 115 -1.36 11.77 -15.87
C PHE A 115 -1.96 13.20 -15.78
N HIS A 116 -3.00 13.37 -14.96
CA HIS A 116 -3.64 14.67 -14.69
C HIS A 116 -2.98 15.47 -13.55
N MET A 117 -2.07 14.89 -12.77
CA MET A 117 -1.45 15.58 -11.64
C MET A 117 -0.37 16.55 -12.10
N VAL A 118 -0.41 17.78 -11.59
CA VAL A 118 0.56 18.85 -11.93
C VAL A 118 1.98 18.53 -11.44
N GLN A 119 2.10 17.78 -10.34
CA GLN A 119 3.36 17.30 -9.77
C GLN A 119 4.05 16.27 -10.69
N VAL A 120 3.28 15.52 -11.48
CA VAL A 120 3.78 14.40 -12.30
C VAL A 120 4.42 14.94 -13.58
N LYS A 121 5.73 14.73 -13.73
CA LYS A 121 6.48 15.09 -14.94
C LYS A 121 6.24 14.10 -16.06
N GLU A 122 6.24 12.82 -15.70
CA GLU A 122 6.21 11.71 -16.64
C GLU A 122 5.59 10.47 -16.00
N VAL A 123 4.97 9.64 -16.84
CA VAL A 123 4.49 8.31 -16.48
C VAL A 123 5.19 7.29 -17.35
N ILE A 124 6.03 6.46 -16.72
CA ILE A 124 6.70 5.33 -17.32
C ILE A 124 5.80 4.12 -17.11
N VAL A 125 5.11 3.70 -18.15
CA VAL A 125 4.28 2.51 -18.12
C VAL A 125 5.16 1.29 -18.39
N VAL A 126 5.24 0.39 -17.41
CA VAL A 126 5.98 -0.86 -17.55
C VAL A 126 5.02 -1.92 -18.06
N CYS A 127 5.00 -2.14 -19.37
CA CYS A 127 4.06 -3.05 -20.03
C CYS A 127 4.69 -3.82 -21.18
N ASP A 128 4.06 -4.93 -21.56
CA ASP A 128 4.40 -5.60 -22.81
C ASP A 128 4.14 -4.65 -24.01
N PRO A 129 5.03 -4.60 -25.02
CA PRO A 129 4.87 -3.72 -26.17
C PRO A 129 3.53 -3.83 -26.89
N SER A 130 2.89 -5.02 -26.88
CA SER A 130 1.58 -5.24 -27.49
C SER A 130 0.42 -4.47 -26.84
N PHE A 131 0.63 -3.89 -25.65
CA PHE A 131 -0.36 -3.08 -24.95
C PHE A 131 -0.03 -1.58 -24.90
N LYS A 132 0.98 -1.11 -25.63
CA LYS A 132 1.33 0.32 -25.63
C LYS A 132 0.19 1.20 -26.15
N ASP A 133 -0.45 0.75 -27.23
CA ASP A 133 -1.56 1.45 -27.89
C ASP A 133 -2.67 1.83 -26.90
N VAL A 134 -2.93 0.98 -25.88
CA VAL A 134 -3.91 1.26 -24.81
C VAL A 134 -3.65 2.61 -24.12
N PHE A 135 -2.38 2.91 -23.84
CA PHE A 135 -1.99 4.14 -23.14
C PHE A 135 -1.72 5.29 -24.11
N GLU A 136 -1.25 5.00 -25.32
CA GLU A 136 -1.03 6.01 -26.36
C GLU A 136 -2.37 6.63 -26.78
N ASP A 137 -3.39 5.81 -27.00
CA ASP A 137 -4.75 6.24 -27.33
C ASP A 137 -5.39 7.04 -26.19
N ALA A 138 -5.09 6.68 -24.94
CA ALA A 138 -5.61 7.33 -23.74
C ALA A 138 -4.83 8.59 -23.33
N LYS A 139 -3.65 8.85 -23.93
CA LYS A 139 -2.74 9.92 -23.52
C LYS A 139 -3.38 11.30 -23.60
N GLY A 140 -4.22 11.58 -24.59
CA GLY A 140 -4.81 12.92 -24.77
C GLY A 140 -3.78 14.07 -24.84
N ASN A 141 -4.21 15.28 -24.47
CA ASN A 141 -3.39 16.51 -24.53
C ASN A 141 -2.93 16.99 -23.14
N TYR A 142 -2.28 16.12 -22.36
CA TYR A 142 -1.69 16.53 -21.07
C TYR A 142 -0.19 16.80 -21.18
N GLN A 143 0.32 17.59 -20.23
CA GLN A 143 1.73 18.00 -20.27
C GLN A 143 2.68 16.92 -19.71
N ALA A 144 2.17 15.88 -19.04
CA ALA A 144 3.01 14.79 -18.57
C ALA A 144 3.54 13.99 -19.78
N GLU A 145 4.81 13.60 -19.75
CA GLU A 145 5.36 12.72 -20.77
C GLU A 145 4.89 11.27 -20.55
N LEU A 146 4.50 10.60 -21.64
CA LEU A 146 4.24 9.15 -21.63
C LEU A 146 5.49 8.44 -22.13
N LYS A 147 6.00 7.50 -21.32
CA LYS A 147 7.16 6.65 -21.64
C LYS A 147 6.82 5.20 -21.34
N PHE A 148 7.68 4.30 -21.82
CA PHE A 148 7.48 2.87 -21.67
C PHE A 148 8.77 2.17 -21.28
N ALA A 149 8.66 1.18 -20.39
CA ALA A 149 9.73 0.24 -20.09
C ALA A 149 9.23 -1.20 -20.27
N LEU A 150 10.16 -2.14 -20.51
CA LEU A 150 9.81 -3.55 -20.61
C LEU A 150 9.54 -4.15 -19.22
N PRO A 151 8.58 -5.10 -19.10
CA PRO A 151 8.41 -5.85 -17.87
C PRO A 151 9.63 -6.74 -17.60
N GLY A 152 9.98 -6.86 -16.33
CA GLY A 152 11.00 -7.78 -15.87
C GLY A 152 10.43 -9.17 -15.56
N LYS A 153 11.31 -10.09 -15.13
CA LYS A 153 10.91 -11.45 -14.75
C LYS A 153 10.04 -11.42 -13.48
N GLU A 154 10.49 -10.64 -12.51
CA GLU A 154 9.77 -10.38 -11.26
C GLU A 154 9.28 -8.92 -11.20
N ARG A 155 8.52 -8.59 -10.15
CA ARG A 155 7.95 -7.24 -9.99
C ARG A 155 9.05 -6.18 -9.80
N GLN A 156 10.07 -6.47 -9.01
CA GLN A 156 11.20 -5.58 -8.74
C GLN A 156 12.06 -5.33 -9.99
N ASP A 157 12.19 -6.31 -10.88
CA ASP A 157 12.88 -6.13 -12.16
C ASP A 157 12.12 -5.13 -13.04
N SER A 158 10.78 -5.18 -12.99
CA SER A 158 9.92 -4.22 -13.69
C SER A 158 10.06 -2.81 -13.13
N VAL A 159 10.17 -2.67 -11.80
CA VAL A 159 10.45 -1.38 -11.15
C VAL A 159 11.83 -0.86 -11.53
N TYR A 160 12.84 -1.72 -11.55
CA TYR A 160 14.20 -1.35 -11.97
C TYR A 160 14.22 -0.86 -13.41
N ASN A 161 13.57 -1.55 -14.34
CA ASN A 161 13.45 -1.11 -15.73
C ASN A 161 12.76 0.27 -15.83
N GLY A 162 11.68 0.49 -15.07
CA GLY A 162 11.02 1.79 -15.00
C GLY A 162 11.93 2.90 -14.45
N LEU A 163 12.71 2.61 -13.41
CA LEU A 163 13.68 3.54 -12.83
C LEU A 163 14.78 3.92 -13.83
N GLN A 164 15.27 2.96 -14.61
CA GLN A 164 16.30 3.21 -15.62
C GLN A 164 15.78 4.17 -16.70
N GLU A 165 14.51 4.06 -17.11
CA GLU A 165 13.88 5.01 -18.03
C GLU A 165 13.75 6.42 -17.42
N CYS A 166 13.45 6.54 -16.11
CA CYS A 166 13.44 7.83 -15.42
C CYS A 166 14.83 8.49 -15.48
N ALA A 167 15.88 7.71 -15.18
CA ALA A 167 17.26 8.20 -15.07
C ALA A 167 17.92 8.51 -16.43
N ALA A 168 17.44 7.91 -17.52
CA ALA A 168 18.00 8.09 -18.86
C ALA A 168 17.76 9.51 -19.41
N VAL A 169 16.75 10.22 -18.91
CA VAL A 169 16.30 11.50 -19.49
C VAL A 169 16.56 12.68 -18.56
N ASP A 170 16.35 12.55 -17.25
CA ASP A 170 16.47 13.68 -16.34
C ASP A 170 16.77 13.26 -14.89
N ARG A 171 17.90 13.74 -14.37
CA ARG A 171 18.32 13.51 -12.97
C ARG A 171 17.61 14.43 -11.97
N ASN A 172 16.79 15.38 -12.44
CA ASN A 172 16.17 16.41 -11.59
C ASN A 172 14.83 16.01 -10.98
N SER A 173 14.31 14.79 -11.24
CA SER A 173 13.13 14.31 -10.49
C SER A 173 13.45 14.24 -9.00
N GLU A 174 12.56 14.78 -8.18
CA GLU A 174 12.70 14.74 -6.73
C GLU A 174 12.30 13.38 -6.18
N LEU A 175 11.33 12.73 -6.83
CA LEU A 175 10.67 11.51 -6.36
C LEU A 175 10.40 10.55 -7.51
N VAL A 176 10.51 9.26 -7.20
CA VAL A 176 9.96 8.17 -7.99
C VAL A 176 8.73 7.64 -7.28
N CYS A 177 7.60 7.62 -7.96
CA CYS A 177 6.31 7.16 -7.45
C CYS A 177 5.93 5.84 -8.14
N ILE A 178 6.05 4.72 -7.44
CA ILE A 178 5.79 3.38 -7.97
C ILE A 178 4.36 2.98 -7.65
N HIS A 179 3.58 2.61 -8.67
CA HIS A 179 2.18 2.24 -8.50
C HIS A 179 1.81 0.96 -9.27
N ASP A 180 0.90 0.17 -8.70
CA ASP A 180 0.37 -1.03 -9.35
C ASP A 180 -0.84 -0.61 -10.20
N SER A 181 -0.81 -0.80 -11.53
CA SER A 181 -1.93 -0.37 -12.38
C SER A 181 -3.25 -1.09 -12.09
N ALA A 182 -3.19 -2.23 -11.38
CA ALA A 182 -4.35 -2.96 -10.88
C ALA A 182 -5.01 -2.34 -9.63
N ARG A 183 -4.59 -1.16 -9.18
CA ARG A 183 -5.27 -0.35 -8.15
C ARG A 183 -5.97 0.86 -8.79
N PRO A 184 -7.15 0.66 -9.42
CA PRO A 184 -7.79 1.73 -10.21
C PRO A 184 -8.36 2.88 -9.37
N LEU A 185 -8.46 2.71 -8.05
CA LEU A 185 -9.21 3.60 -7.15
C LEU A 185 -8.31 4.45 -6.25
N VAL A 186 -7.06 4.66 -6.66
CA VAL A 186 -6.15 5.55 -5.94
C VAL A 186 -6.66 7.00 -6.05
N LEU A 187 -6.75 7.69 -4.92
CA LEU A 187 -7.24 9.08 -4.86
C LEU A 187 -6.07 10.05 -5.04
N SER A 188 -6.22 11.09 -5.87
CA SER A 188 -5.16 12.10 -6.02
C SER A 188 -4.78 12.79 -4.70
N SER A 189 -5.71 12.90 -3.74
CA SER A 189 -5.46 13.43 -2.40
C SER A 189 -4.50 12.53 -1.61
N ASP A 190 -4.69 11.22 -1.64
CA ASP A 190 -3.79 10.25 -1.01
C ASP A 190 -2.43 10.22 -1.71
N VAL A 191 -2.40 10.34 -3.06
CA VAL A 191 -1.15 10.47 -3.81
C VAL A 191 -0.38 11.71 -3.35
N ARG A 192 -1.02 12.88 -3.24
CA ARG A 192 -0.35 14.11 -2.77
C ARG A 192 0.26 13.93 -1.38
N LYS A 193 -0.48 13.39 -0.42
CA LYS A 193 0.03 13.13 0.94
C LYS A 193 1.29 12.25 0.93
N VAL A 194 1.26 11.12 0.20
CA VAL A 194 2.42 10.20 0.18
C VAL A 194 3.61 10.80 -0.60
N LEU A 195 3.36 11.70 -1.56
CA LEU A 195 4.43 12.46 -2.20
C LEU A 195 5.11 13.42 -1.22
N GLU A 196 4.33 14.15 -0.41
CA GLU A 196 4.86 15.05 0.63
C GLU A 196 5.67 14.28 1.68
N ASP A 197 5.12 13.17 2.19
CA ASP A 197 5.81 12.33 3.16
C ASP A 197 7.09 11.71 2.57
N GLY A 198 7.06 11.31 1.29
CA GLY A 198 8.22 10.80 0.57
C GLY A 198 9.31 11.87 0.38
N LEU A 199 8.93 13.11 0.11
CA LEU A 199 9.85 14.24 0.01
C LEU A 199 10.54 14.52 1.34
N LEU A 200 9.77 14.53 2.44
CA LEU A 200 10.25 14.82 3.78
C LEU A 200 11.14 13.70 4.34
N ASN A 201 10.68 12.44 4.24
CA ASN A 201 11.32 11.29 4.88
C ASN A 201 12.30 10.54 3.95
N GLY A 202 12.29 10.83 2.66
CA GLY A 202 13.08 10.16 1.64
C GLY A 202 12.44 8.90 1.07
N ALA A 203 11.59 8.22 1.86
CA ALA A 203 10.74 7.12 1.42
C ALA A 203 9.43 7.12 2.20
N ALA A 204 8.31 6.96 1.50
CA ALA A 204 6.99 6.81 2.07
C ALA A 204 6.14 5.81 1.27
N VAL A 205 5.14 5.22 1.90
CA VAL A 205 4.23 4.23 1.30
C VAL A 205 2.82 4.44 1.80
N LEU A 206 1.82 4.30 0.91
CA LEU A 206 0.45 4.20 1.35
C LEU A 206 0.21 2.89 2.10
N GLY A 207 -0.49 2.95 3.22
CA GLY A 207 -0.96 1.78 3.92
C GLY A 207 -2.23 2.07 4.71
N VAL A 208 -2.89 1.00 5.15
CA VAL A 208 -4.04 1.10 6.06
C VAL A 208 -3.87 0.17 7.26
N PRO A 209 -4.37 0.52 8.46
CA PRO A 209 -4.31 -0.37 9.61
C PRO A 209 -5.04 -1.68 9.34
N VAL A 210 -4.50 -2.80 9.82
CA VAL A 210 -5.14 -4.11 9.64
C VAL A 210 -6.40 -4.21 10.51
N LYS A 211 -7.54 -4.50 9.88
CA LYS A 211 -8.82 -4.77 10.57
C LYS A 211 -8.97 -6.21 11.03
N ALA A 212 -8.46 -7.15 10.23
CA ALA A 212 -8.57 -8.58 10.52
C ALA A 212 -7.71 -8.99 11.72
N THR A 213 -8.11 -10.06 12.41
CA THR A 213 -7.23 -10.69 13.40
C THR A 213 -6.21 -11.56 12.68
N ILE A 214 -4.92 -11.23 12.81
CA ILE A 214 -3.85 -11.97 12.15
C ILE A 214 -3.25 -13.01 13.10
N LYS A 215 -3.10 -14.24 12.61
CA LYS A 215 -2.48 -15.36 13.31
C LYS A 215 -1.17 -15.72 12.61
N GLU A 216 -0.13 -15.96 13.38
CA GLU A 216 1.04 -16.71 12.92
C GLU A 216 0.72 -18.20 13.05
N ALA A 217 0.96 -18.97 11.99
CA ALA A 217 0.77 -20.42 11.97
C ALA A 217 2.08 -21.15 11.69
N ASN A 218 2.21 -22.37 12.17
CA ASN A 218 3.35 -23.23 11.85
C ASN A 218 3.13 -23.99 10.53
N SER A 219 4.12 -24.80 10.12
CA SER A 219 4.07 -25.60 8.88
C SER A 219 2.94 -26.63 8.83
N GLU A 220 2.33 -26.95 9.96
CA GLU A 220 1.20 -27.89 10.09
C GLU A 220 -0.16 -27.16 10.17
N SER A 221 -0.20 -25.85 9.91
CA SER A 221 -1.40 -25.01 9.96
C SER A 221 -2.03 -24.85 11.36
N PHE A 222 -1.25 -25.07 12.43
CA PHE A 222 -1.68 -24.77 13.79
C PHE A 222 -1.30 -23.34 14.18
N VAL A 223 -2.18 -22.67 14.92
CA VAL A 223 -1.95 -21.31 15.44
C VAL A 223 -0.80 -21.31 16.44
N VAL A 224 0.23 -20.50 16.18
CA VAL A 224 1.38 -20.26 17.06
C VAL A 224 1.10 -19.08 17.99
N LYS A 225 0.69 -17.93 17.42
CA LYS A 225 0.32 -16.74 18.19
C LYS A 225 -0.62 -15.84 17.42
N THR A 226 -1.27 -14.94 18.14
CA THR A 226 -2.02 -13.81 17.56
C THR A 226 -1.10 -12.60 17.53
N LEU A 227 -0.97 -11.96 16.36
CA LEU A 227 -0.18 -10.74 16.25
C LEU A 227 -0.99 -9.53 16.77
N ASP A 228 -0.31 -8.55 17.38
CA ASP A 228 -0.97 -7.32 17.80
C ASP A 228 -1.31 -6.47 16.58
N ARG A 229 -2.58 -6.50 16.17
CA ARG A 229 -3.06 -5.76 14.99
C ARG A 229 -2.86 -4.24 15.09
N LYS A 230 -2.66 -3.67 16.30
CA LYS A 230 -2.46 -2.22 16.48
C LYS A 230 -1.18 -1.69 15.82
N VAL A 231 -0.21 -2.58 15.56
CA VAL A 231 1.05 -2.24 14.91
C VAL A 231 1.17 -2.84 13.51
N LEU A 232 0.11 -3.47 13.00
CA LEU A 232 0.10 -4.09 11.67
C LEU A 232 -0.63 -3.22 10.66
N TRP A 233 -0.01 -3.09 9.49
CA TRP A 233 -0.50 -2.30 8.39
C TRP A 233 -0.52 -3.14 7.11
N GLU A 234 -1.57 -2.97 6.32
CA GLU A 234 -1.66 -3.50 4.97
C GLU A 234 -1.03 -2.50 4.00
N MET A 235 0.09 -2.88 3.40
CA MET A 235 0.80 -2.03 2.46
C MET A 235 0.05 -1.92 1.14
N GLN A 236 -0.05 -0.70 0.63
CA GLN A 236 -0.64 -0.35 -0.64
C GLN A 236 0.41 0.27 -1.57
N THR A 237 -0.06 0.76 -2.72
CA THR A 237 0.71 1.65 -3.57
C THR A 237 -0.14 2.91 -3.83
N PRO A 238 0.46 4.10 -4.04
CA PRO A 238 1.86 4.31 -4.40
C PRO A 238 2.88 4.10 -3.28
N GLN A 239 4.10 3.75 -3.70
CA GLN A 239 5.31 3.80 -2.88
C GLN A 239 6.21 4.89 -3.47
N VAL A 240 6.61 5.86 -2.66
CA VAL A 240 7.29 7.07 -3.09
C VAL A 240 8.69 7.11 -2.49
N ILE A 241 9.71 7.16 -3.33
CA ILE A 241 11.11 7.03 -2.90
C ILE A 241 11.96 8.06 -3.65
N LYS A 242 12.91 8.70 -2.97
CA LYS A 242 13.91 9.55 -3.63
C LYS A 242 14.75 8.73 -4.62
N PRO A 243 14.97 9.20 -5.87
CA PRO A 243 15.65 8.40 -6.91
C PRO A 243 17.01 7.86 -6.47
N GLU A 244 17.82 8.69 -5.81
CA GLU A 244 19.15 8.28 -5.33
C GLU A 244 19.09 7.19 -4.24
N LEU A 245 18.06 7.22 -3.39
CA LEU A 245 17.85 6.20 -2.37
C LEU A 245 17.46 4.87 -3.02
N LEU A 246 16.52 4.91 -3.97
CA LEU A 246 16.08 3.74 -4.70
C LEU A 246 17.22 3.11 -5.52
N ARG A 247 18.03 3.93 -6.20
CA ARG A 247 19.20 3.47 -6.97
C ARG A 247 20.23 2.75 -6.08
N LYS A 248 20.60 3.35 -4.95
CA LYS A 248 21.50 2.73 -3.97
C LYS A 248 20.95 1.40 -3.44
N GLY A 249 19.64 1.31 -3.25
CA GLY A 249 18.98 0.11 -2.78
C GLY A 249 19.06 -1.01 -3.81
N PHE A 250 18.76 -0.73 -5.07
CA PHE A 250 18.94 -1.71 -6.15
C PHE A 250 20.41 -2.13 -6.32
N GLU A 251 21.36 -1.21 -6.23
CA GLU A 251 22.80 -1.53 -6.26
C GLU A 251 23.19 -2.50 -5.12
N LEU A 252 22.68 -2.27 -3.91
CA LEU A 252 22.90 -3.14 -2.75
C LEU A 252 22.28 -4.53 -2.96
N VAL A 253 20.99 -4.58 -3.27
CA VAL A 253 20.24 -5.82 -3.50
C VAL A 253 20.90 -6.68 -4.57
N ASN A 254 21.27 -6.08 -5.71
CA ASN A 254 21.91 -6.79 -6.81
C ASN A 254 23.31 -7.30 -6.46
N ARG A 255 24.10 -6.51 -5.71
CA ARG A 255 25.44 -6.90 -5.30
C ARG A 255 25.43 -8.06 -4.30
N GLU A 256 24.45 -8.08 -3.40
CA GLU A 256 24.40 -9.02 -2.27
C GLU A 256 23.40 -10.17 -2.46
N GLY A 257 22.61 -10.14 -3.54
CA GLY A 257 21.62 -11.17 -3.84
C GLY A 257 20.50 -11.23 -2.80
N LEU A 258 20.11 -10.07 -2.25
CA LEU A 258 19.11 -9.98 -1.18
C LEU A 258 17.71 -10.24 -1.71
N GLU A 259 16.87 -10.86 -0.87
CA GLU A 259 15.46 -11.05 -1.16
C GLU A 259 14.70 -9.71 -1.10
N VAL A 260 13.85 -9.46 -2.10
CA VAL A 260 12.99 -8.27 -2.18
C VAL A 260 11.54 -8.72 -2.13
N THR A 261 10.84 -8.35 -1.05
CA THR A 261 9.45 -8.75 -0.80
C THR A 261 8.45 -7.71 -1.34
N ASP A 262 8.83 -6.44 -1.33
CA ASP A 262 8.16 -5.30 -1.97
C ASP A 262 9.15 -4.16 -2.30
N ASP A 263 8.72 -3.03 -2.88
CA ASP A 263 9.68 -1.99 -3.30
C ASP A 263 10.29 -1.23 -2.11
N VAL A 264 9.58 -1.16 -0.98
CA VAL A 264 10.11 -0.54 0.24
C VAL A 264 11.13 -1.41 0.95
N SER A 265 11.08 -2.74 0.81
CA SER A 265 12.11 -3.65 1.32
C SER A 265 13.50 -3.35 0.74
N ILE A 266 13.56 -2.81 -0.49
CA ILE A 266 14.81 -2.32 -1.11
C ILE A 266 15.42 -1.18 -0.28
N VAL A 267 14.58 -0.31 0.27
CA VAL A 267 14.97 0.81 1.13
C VAL A 267 15.30 0.33 2.55
N GLU A 268 14.56 -0.66 3.06
CA GLU A 268 14.82 -1.27 4.37
C GLU A 268 16.20 -1.94 4.43
N HIS A 269 16.64 -2.57 3.34
CA HIS A 269 18.01 -3.13 3.25
C HIS A 269 19.11 -2.08 3.42
N LEU A 270 18.83 -0.81 3.07
CA LEU A 270 19.73 0.32 3.33
C LEU A 270 19.66 0.82 4.79
N ARG A 271 18.81 0.21 5.62
CA ARG A 271 18.46 0.67 6.98
C ARG A 271 17.88 2.08 7.01
N HIS A 272 17.31 2.54 5.90
CA HIS A 272 16.63 3.81 5.83
C HIS A 272 15.16 3.63 6.25
N PRO A 273 14.62 4.49 7.13
CA PRO A 273 13.24 4.35 7.59
C PRO A 273 12.26 4.66 6.46
N VAL A 274 11.17 3.89 6.38
CA VAL A 274 10.08 4.11 5.43
C VAL A 274 8.87 4.61 6.21
N TYR A 275 8.34 5.78 5.82
CA TYR A 275 7.17 6.37 6.46
C TYR A 275 5.88 5.74 5.91
N ILE A 276 4.92 5.42 6.77
CA ILE A 276 3.61 4.91 6.35
C ILE A 276 2.63 6.08 6.34
N THR A 277 2.19 6.47 5.15
CA THR A 277 1.11 7.44 4.95
C THR A 277 -0.22 6.70 4.98
N GLU A 278 -1.14 7.13 5.83
CA GLU A 278 -2.47 6.53 5.89
C GLU A 278 -3.25 6.83 4.60
N GLY A 279 -3.65 5.77 3.89
CA GLY A 279 -4.46 5.83 2.67
C GLY A 279 -5.90 5.37 2.89
N SER A 280 -6.63 5.20 1.78
CA SER A 280 -7.99 4.68 1.83
C SER A 280 -8.09 3.15 1.71
N TYR A 281 -9.04 2.55 2.44
CA TYR A 281 -9.45 1.15 2.25
C TYR A 281 -10.05 0.89 0.87
N THR A 282 -10.54 1.93 0.17
CA THR A 282 -11.08 1.82 -1.19
C THR A 282 -10.00 1.65 -2.25
N ASN A 283 -8.72 1.93 -1.93
CA ASN A 283 -7.57 1.73 -2.83
C ASN A 283 -7.20 0.23 -2.95
N ILE A 284 -8.19 -0.59 -3.29
CA ILE A 284 -8.05 -2.03 -3.42
C ILE A 284 -7.21 -2.39 -4.64
N LYS A 285 -6.48 -3.50 -4.55
CA LYS A 285 -5.83 -4.11 -5.71
C LYS A 285 -6.80 -5.12 -6.30
N VAL A 286 -7.21 -4.91 -7.54
CA VAL A 286 -8.02 -5.90 -8.26
C VAL A 286 -7.17 -7.13 -8.55
N THR A 287 -7.53 -8.25 -7.95
CA THR A 287 -6.84 -9.53 -8.09
C THR A 287 -7.76 -10.71 -8.39
N THR A 288 -9.05 -10.56 -8.13
CA THR A 288 -10.11 -11.56 -8.27
C THR A 288 -11.35 -10.96 -8.96
N PRO A 289 -12.28 -11.79 -9.48
CA PRO A 289 -13.55 -11.31 -9.99
C PRO A 289 -14.40 -10.57 -8.95
N ASP A 290 -14.35 -10.97 -7.68
CA ASP A 290 -15.08 -10.27 -6.61
C ASP A 290 -14.54 -8.85 -6.38
N ASP A 291 -13.22 -8.65 -6.56
CA ASP A 291 -12.62 -7.31 -6.49
C ASP A 291 -13.12 -6.40 -7.61
N MET A 292 -13.46 -6.95 -8.79
CA MET A 292 -14.04 -6.16 -9.89
C MET A 292 -15.41 -5.61 -9.51
N LEU A 293 -16.29 -6.46 -8.97
CA LEU A 293 -17.62 -6.05 -8.51
C LEU A 293 -17.52 -4.99 -7.42
N LEU A 294 -16.57 -5.14 -6.50
CA LEU A 294 -16.30 -4.15 -5.47
C LEU A 294 -15.83 -2.83 -6.07
N ALA A 295 -14.90 -2.87 -7.05
CA ALA A 295 -14.40 -1.68 -7.70
C ALA A 295 -15.51 -0.92 -8.45
N GLU A 296 -16.39 -1.64 -9.16
CA GLU A 296 -17.55 -1.05 -9.84
C GLU A 296 -18.48 -0.32 -8.87
N ARG A 297 -18.76 -0.93 -7.72
CA ARG A 297 -19.64 -0.33 -6.70
C ARG A 297 -19.04 0.91 -6.08
N ILE A 298 -17.73 0.91 -5.79
CA ILE A 298 -17.06 2.08 -5.23
C ILE A 298 -17.09 3.25 -6.23
N LEU A 299 -16.82 2.99 -7.51
CA LEU A 299 -16.85 4.02 -8.55
C LEU A 299 -18.27 4.61 -8.74
N ASN A 300 -19.31 3.78 -8.76
CA ASN A 300 -20.69 4.25 -8.86
C ASN A 300 -21.08 5.16 -7.69
N ASN A 301 -20.79 4.77 -6.45
CA ASN A 301 -21.11 5.61 -5.28
C ASN A 301 -20.33 6.94 -5.30
N SER A 302 -19.09 6.92 -5.79
CA SER A 302 -18.27 8.14 -5.90
C SER A 302 -18.86 9.14 -6.90
N SER A 303 -19.52 8.64 -7.96
CA SER A 303 -20.20 9.49 -8.96
C SER A 303 -21.49 10.15 -8.43
N GLU A 304 -22.09 9.60 -7.37
CA GLU A 304 -23.30 10.13 -6.75
C GLU A 304 -23.00 11.11 -5.61
N GLU A 305 -21.84 11.02 -4.94
CA GLU A 305 -21.54 11.79 -3.73
C GLU A 305 -20.45 12.88 -3.86
N ASN A 306 -19.61 12.98 -4.90
CA ASN A 306 -18.48 13.94 -4.90
C ASN A 306 -18.13 14.59 -6.26
N ILE A 307 -18.22 15.93 -6.31
CA ILE A 307 -17.61 16.81 -7.34
C ILE A 307 -16.19 17.28 -6.93
N GLU A 308 -15.71 17.01 -5.71
CA GLU A 308 -14.47 17.62 -5.19
C GLU A 308 -13.34 16.65 -4.76
N GLU A 309 -13.57 15.33 -4.69
CA GLU A 309 -12.53 14.34 -4.35
C GLU A 309 -12.25 13.38 -5.53
N ASN A 310 -11.47 13.88 -6.49
CA ASN A 310 -11.31 13.31 -7.83
C ASN A 310 -10.60 11.95 -7.86
N ILE A 311 -11.37 10.85 -7.96
CA ILE A 311 -11.01 9.82 -8.94
C ILE A 311 -11.22 10.49 -10.30
N VAL A 312 -10.15 10.69 -11.07
CA VAL A 312 -10.30 11.21 -12.42
C VAL A 312 -10.88 10.08 -13.27
N LEU A 313 -12.21 10.06 -13.32
CA LEU A 313 -12.93 9.14 -14.18
C LEU A 313 -12.49 9.41 -15.62
N PRO A 314 -12.21 8.36 -16.39
CA PRO A 314 -11.99 8.54 -17.80
C PRO A 314 -13.20 9.24 -18.43
N ILE A 315 -12.92 10.24 -19.26
CA ILE A 315 -13.92 10.92 -20.07
C ILE A 315 -14.63 9.85 -20.94
N HIS A 316 -15.96 9.78 -20.81
CA HIS A 316 -16.90 8.79 -21.36
C HIS A 316 -17.27 7.63 -20.40
N LEU A 317 -18.11 7.95 -19.41
CA LEU A 317 -19.15 7.06 -18.90
C LEU A 317 -20.43 7.26 -19.71
#